data_AF-A0AAE9EN11-F1
#
_entry.id   AF-A0AAE9EN11-F1
#
_cell.length_a   1.000
_cell.length_b   1.000
_cell.length_c   1.000
_cell.angle_alpha   90.00
_cell.angle_beta   90.00
_cell.angle_gamma   90.00
#
_symmetry.space_group_name_H-M   'P 1'
#
loop_
_entity.id
_entity.type
_entity.pdbx_description
1 polymer ?
#
loop_
_entity_poly.entity_id
_entity_poly.type
_entity_poly.pdbx_seq_one_letter_code
_entity_poly.pdbx_strand_id
1 'polypeptide(L)'
;MAAPRHFSSTAKMMSVTPELQQALNREIEAEQQLSKDNLQGSVAPTFPGFAVTTKEAEVRLTKKNGNEDILVVFNVNHSVDMDEGFDDEPSQAVAPVPVALPPFTVEITKGDQRLCFHLELVPVDDQPEEYDFRVEEFYVAPSAKNGNEDVPSEVYASSGKYIDPDLHDLLFVRYLEERGLDARFCKTLVAYATHYEHSQYVGLLDKIKKFISM
;
A
#
# COMPACT_ATOMS: atom_id res chain seq x y z
N MET A 1 -27.08 9.74 -14.83
CA MET A 1 -27.69 9.26 -16.09
C MET A 1 -26.61 9.25 -17.16
N ALA A 2 -26.25 8.08 -17.69
CA ALA A 2 -25.24 7.97 -18.74
C ALA A 2 -25.85 8.30 -20.11
N ALA A 3 -25.17 9.12 -20.91
CA ALA A 3 -25.60 9.46 -22.26
C ALA A 3 -25.52 8.21 -23.18
N PRO A 4 -26.49 8.00 -24.09
CA PRO A 4 -26.48 6.83 -24.97
C PRO A 4 -25.40 7.00 -26.04
N ARG A 5 -24.63 5.94 -26.28
CA ARG A 5 -23.65 5.88 -27.37
C ARG A 5 -24.39 5.80 -28.71
N HIS A 6 -24.28 6.86 -29.52
CA HIS A 6 -24.77 6.87 -30.89
C HIS A 6 -23.88 5.98 -31.78
N PHE A 7 -24.44 4.89 -32.30
CA PHE A 7 -23.81 4.12 -33.37
C PHE A 7 -24.12 4.77 -34.72
N SER A 8 -23.12 5.41 -35.33
CA SER A 8 -23.18 5.87 -36.72
C SER A 8 -22.64 4.77 -37.64
N SER A 9 -23.48 4.28 -38.55
CA SER A 9 -23.06 3.32 -39.59
C SER A 9 -22.26 4.03 -40.67
N THR A 10 -21.16 3.41 -41.11
CA THR A 10 -20.25 3.80 -42.22
C THR A 10 -19.15 4.83 -41.92
N ALA A 11 -18.35 4.56 -40.89
CA ALA A 11 -16.91 4.78 -40.97
C ALA A 11 -16.24 3.40 -40.99
N LYS A 12 -15.22 3.20 -41.82
CA LYS A 12 -14.27 2.09 -41.67
C LYS A 12 -13.84 2.15 -40.20
N MET A 13 -14.27 1.22 -39.34
CA MET A 13 -13.87 1.21 -37.94
C MET A 13 -12.34 1.14 -37.92
N MET A 14 -11.70 2.27 -37.65
CA MET A 14 -10.27 2.28 -37.45
C MET A 14 -10.02 1.50 -36.18
N SER A 15 -9.14 0.50 -36.26
CA SER A 15 -8.73 -0.24 -35.07
C SER A 15 -8.14 0.74 -34.08
N VAL A 16 -8.61 0.73 -32.83
CA VAL A 16 -8.08 1.58 -31.75
C VAL A 16 -6.70 1.11 -31.29
N THR A 17 -6.31 -0.13 -31.63
CA THR A 17 -5.06 -0.76 -31.15
C THR A 17 -3.81 0.09 -31.39
N PRO A 18 -3.55 0.69 -32.56
CA PRO A 18 -2.35 1.49 -32.78
C PRO A 18 -2.32 2.77 -31.93
N GLU A 19 -3.47 3.44 -31.80
CA GLU A 19 -3.61 4.65 -30.96
C GLU A 19 -3.39 4.31 -29.48
N LEU A 20 -3.94 3.18 -29.03
CA LEU A 20 -3.76 2.67 -27.68
C LEU A 20 -2.31 2.28 -27.39
N GLN A 21 -1.63 1.59 -28.31
CA GLN A 21 -0.20 1.28 -28.18
C GLN A 21 0.66 2.54 -28.06
N GLN A 22 0.36 3.57 -28.86
CA GLN A 22 1.07 4.85 -28.79
C GLN A 22 0.77 5.59 -27.49
N ALA A 23 -0.46 5.55 -26.99
CA ALA A 23 -0.82 6.13 -25.70
C ALA A 23 -0.07 5.42 -24.55
N LEU A 24 -0.07 4.08 -24.51
CA LEU A 24 0.63 3.30 -23.50
C LEU A 24 2.14 3.54 -23.51
N ASN A 25 2.78 3.67 -24.67
CA ASN A 25 4.20 3.99 -24.75
C ASN A 25 4.51 5.35 -24.14
N ARG A 26 3.71 6.37 -24.47
CA ARG A 26 3.87 7.73 -23.93
C ARG A 26 3.67 7.74 -22.42
N GLU A 27 2.66 7.02 -21.94
CA GLU A 27 2.39 6.90 -20.51
C GLU A 27 3.55 6.23 -19.77
N ILE A 28 4.01 5.06 -20.23
CA ILE A 28 5.14 4.35 -19.62
C ILE A 28 6.40 5.22 -19.57
N GLU A 29 6.69 5.95 -20.65
CA GLU A 29 7.83 6.88 -20.71
C GLU A 29 7.69 8.03 -19.71
N ALA A 30 6.49 8.62 -19.61
CA ALA A 30 6.20 9.68 -18.65
C ALA A 30 6.35 9.20 -17.20
N GLU A 31 5.79 8.03 -16.87
CA GLU A 31 5.84 7.46 -15.52
C GLU A 31 7.26 7.04 -15.10
N GLN A 32 8.05 6.54 -16.05
CA GLN A 32 9.48 6.25 -15.80
C GLN A 32 10.29 7.52 -15.55
N GLN A 33 9.91 8.65 -16.16
CA GLN A 33 10.55 9.92 -15.91
C GLN A 33 10.14 10.50 -14.55
N LEU A 34 8.85 10.46 -14.21
CA LEU A 34 8.33 10.87 -12.90
C LEU A 34 9.02 10.13 -11.74
N SER A 35 9.21 8.82 -11.86
CA SER A 35 9.90 8.02 -10.84
C SER A 35 11.35 8.47 -10.61
N LYS A 36 12.08 8.84 -11.67
CA LYS A 36 13.47 9.33 -11.57
C LYS A 36 13.55 10.69 -10.90
N ASP A 37 12.60 11.56 -11.20
CA ASP A 37 12.62 12.94 -10.75
C ASP A 37 12.10 13.08 -9.32
N ASN A 38 11.11 12.28 -8.91
CA ASN A 38 10.34 12.50 -7.68
C ASN A 38 10.46 11.38 -6.62
N LEU A 39 10.77 10.14 -6.99
CA LEU A 39 10.75 8.99 -6.06
C LEU A 39 12.15 8.49 -5.65
N GLN A 40 13.14 9.40 -5.63
CA GLN A 40 14.55 9.10 -5.31
C GLN A 40 15.19 8.00 -6.21
N GLY A 41 14.62 7.72 -7.37
CA GLY A 41 15.12 6.77 -8.35
C GLY A 41 14.64 5.32 -8.16
N SER A 42 15.41 4.34 -8.63
CA SER A 42 14.97 2.92 -8.69
C SER A 42 15.07 2.13 -7.38
N VAL A 43 15.60 2.71 -6.30
CA VAL A 43 15.87 1.96 -5.06
C VAL A 43 14.84 2.34 -4.01
N ALA A 44 13.94 1.40 -3.72
CA ALA A 44 12.99 1.54 -2.63
C ALA A 44 13.71 1.65 -1.27
N PRO A 45 13.14 2.38 -0.30
CA PRO A 45 13.63 2.41 1.08
C PRO A 45 13.81 1.01 1.68
N THR A 46 14.72 0.87 2.63
CA THR A 46 14.92 -0.39 3.37
C THR A 46 14.36 -0.26 4.78
N PHE A 47 13.79 -1.34 5.30
CA PHE A 47 13.29 -1.43 6.67
C PHE A 47 14.38 -2.00 7.60
N PRO A 48 14.96 -1.22 8.53
CA PRO A 48 16.02 -1.70 9.40
C PRO A 48 15.59 -2.93 10.23
N GLY A 49 16.31 -4.04 10.07
CA GLY A 49 16.04 -5.29 10.79
C GLY A 49 14.90 -6.14 10.25
N PHE A 50 14.21 -5.70 9.18
CA PHE A 50 13.21 -6.50 8.48
C PHE A 50 13.77 -7.04 7.16
N ALA A 51 13.47 -8.30 6.86
CA ALA A 51 13.63 -8.87 5.53
C ALA A 51 12.36 -8.63 4.72
N VAL A 52 12.51 -8.11 3.50
CA VAL A 52 11.41 -7.77 2.60
C VAL A 52 11.24 -8.87 1.55
N THR A 53 10.01 -9.31 1.33
CA THR A 53 9.63 -10.19 0.22
C THR A 53 8.37 -9.67 -0.44
N THR A 54 8.23 -9.88 -1.76
CA THR A 54 7.08 -9.40 -2.51
C THR A 54 6.47 -10.50 -3.38
N LYS A 55 5.16 -10.39 -3.63
CA LYS A 55 4.40 -11.28 -4.52
C LYS A 55 3.30 -10.49 -5.22
N GLU A 56 3.54 -10.09 -6.46
CA GLU A 56 2.69 -9.12 -7.18
C GLU A 56 2.46 -7.89 -6.28
N ALA A 57 1.22 -7.49 -5.99
CA ALA A 57 0.93 -6.33 -5.16
C ALA A 57 1.13 -6.53 -3.63
N GLU A 58 1.37 -7.77 -3.17
CA GLU A 58 1.59 -8.05 -1.74
C GLU A 58 3.06 -7.87 -1.36
N VAL A 59 3.30 -7.19 -0.24
CA VAL A 59 4.61 -7.01 0.38
C VAL A 59 4.57 -7.56 1.79
N ARG A 60 5.63 -8.27 2.17
CA ARG A 60 5.78 -8.89 3.48
C ARG A 60 7.12 -8.50 4.09
N LEU A 61 7.10 -8.04 5.33
CA LEU A 61 8.26 -7.70 6.12
C LEU A 61 8.37 -8.70 7.28
N THR A 62 9.52 -9.33 7.46
CA THR A 62 9.73 -10.31 8.53
C THR A 62 10.91 -9.93 9.41
N LYS A 63 10.76 -10.05 10.72
CA LYS A 63 11.80 -9.74 11.70
C LYS A 63 11.70 -10.68 12.90
N LYS A 64 12.85 -11.12 13.42
CA LYS A 64 12.93 -11.78 14.72
C LYS A 64 13.19 -10.76 15.83
N ASN A 65 12.46 -10.85 16.93
CA ASN A 65 12.65 -10.04 18.12
C ASN A 65 12.67 -10.93 19.37
N GLY A 66 13.85 -11.36 19.80
CA GLY A 66 13.98 -12.33 20.88
C GLY A 66 13.34 -13.67 20.53
N ASN A 67 12.28 -14.05 21.25
CA ASN A 67 11.48 -15.26 21.02
C ASN A 67 10.19 -15.00 20.21
N GLU A 68 10.07 -13.83 19.61
CA GLU A 68 8.93 -13.43 18.79
C GLU A 68 9.32 -13.38 17.32
N ASP A 69 8.40 -13.82 16.47
CA ASP A 69 8.45 -13.63 15.02
C ASP A 69 7.43 -12.55 14.65
N ILE A 70 7.92 -11.45 14.08
CA ILE A 70 7.11 -10.31 13.62
C ILE A 70 6.94 -10.42 12.11
N LEU A 71 5.69 -10.37 11.67
CA LEU A 71 5.29 -10.30 10.27
C LEU A 71 4.46 -9.03 10.07
N VAL A 72 4.86 -8.22 9.08
CA VAL A 72 4.04 -7.12 8.56
C VAL A 72 3.62 -7.45 7.14
N VAL A 73 2.34 -7.31 6.81
CA VAL A 73 1.84 -7.53 5.45
C VAL A 73 1.03 -6.33 5.00
N PHE A 74 1.27 -5.86 3.77
CA PHE A 74 0.45 -4.85 3.13
C PHE A 74 0.31 -5.14 1.64
N ASN A 75 -0.71 -4.54 1.03
CA ASN A 75 -1.01 -4.70 -0.38
C ASN A 75 -1.20 -3.33 -1.03
N VAL A 76 -0.48 -3.07 -2.13
CA VAL A 76 -0.51 -1.76 -2.81
C VAL A 76 -1.67 -1.59 -3.79
N ASN A 77 -2.57 -2.57 -3.92
CA ASN A 77 -3.77 -2.39 -4.74
C ASN A 77 -4.66 -1.29 -4.15
N HIS A 78 -5.06 -0.33 -4.98
CA HIS A 78 -5.98 0.75 -4.59
C HIS A 78 -5.51 1.58 -3.39
N SER A 79 -4.20 1.65 -3.16
CA SER A 79 -3.64 2.32 -1.99
C SER A 79 -3.24 3.78 -2.24
N VAL A 80 -3.26 4.24 -3.49
CA VAL A 80 -2.89 5.63 -3.81
C VAL A 80 -4.02 6.57 -3.39
N ASP A 81 -3.69 7.49 -2.49
CA ASP A 81 -4.53 8.61 -2.14
C ASP A 81 -4.28 9.74 -3.14
N MET A 82 -5.30 10.03 -3.96
CA MET A 82 -5.30 11.16 -4.87
C MET A 82 -6.26 12.17 -4.25
N ASP A 83 -5.76 13.29 -3.75
CA ASP A 83 -6.61 14.40 -3.29
C ASP A 83 -7.67 14.68 -4.36
N GLU A 84 -8.95 14.44 -4.05
CA GLU A 84 -10.10 14.61 -4.98
C GLU A 84 -10.34 16.10 -5.36
N GLY A 85 -9.47 17.01 -4.96
CA GLY A 85 -9.56 18.46 -5.11
C GLY A 85 -8.94 19.03 -6.39
N PHE A 86 -9.05 18.33 -7.53
CA PHE A 86 -8.80 18.93 -8.84
C PHE A 86 -9.93 19.92 -9.18
N ASP A 87 -9.94 21.07 -8.52
CA ASP A 87 -10.58 22.27 -9.08
C ASP A 87 -9.72 22.73 -10.27
N ASP A 88 -10.37 22.97 -11.41
CA ASP A 88 -9.84 23.38 -12.74
C ASP A 88 -9.11 24.75 -12.74
N GLU A 89 -8.36 25.10 -11.71
CA GLU A 89 -7.47 26.27 -11.74
C GLU A 89 -6.05 25.83 -12.14
N PRO A 90 -5.51 26.34 -13.26
CA PRO A 90 -4.15 26.04 -13.69
C PRO A 90 -3.15 26.79 -12.80
N SER A 91 -3.00 26.35 -11.55
CA SER A 91 -1.90 26.78 -10.71
C SER A 91 -0.63 26.06 -11.21
N GLN A 92 0.47 26.81 -11.36
CA GLN A 92 1.80 26.29 -11.72
C GLN A 92 2.44 25.46 -10.59
N ALA A 93 1.63 24.85 -9.72
CA ALA A 93 2.11 23.94 -8.71
C ALA A 93 2.49 22.62 -9.39
N VAL A 94 3.67 22.10 -9.04
CA VAL A 94 4.09 20.74 -9.38
C VAL A 94 2.94 19.79 -9.06
N ALA A 95 2.54 18.94 -10.00
CA ALA A 95 1.50 17.96 -9.76
C ALA A 95 1.84 17.18 -8.48
N PRO A 96 0.90 17.04 -7.52
CA PRO A 96 1.17 16.33 -6.29
C PRO A 96 1.68 14.93 -6.61
N VAL A 97 2.78 14.54 -5.97
CA VAL A 97 3.33 13.19 -6.13
C VAL A 97 2.31 12.23 -5.50
N PRO A 98 1.85 11.20 -6.22
CA PRO A 98 0.91 10.23 -5.65
C PRO A 98 1.49 9.60 -4.38
N VAL A 99 0.69 9.45 -3.33
CA VAL A 99 1.11 8.83 -2.06
C VAL A 99 0.31 7.57 -1.85
N ALA A 100 0.98 6.44 -1.62
CA ALA A 100 0.32 5.19 -1.29
C ALA A 100 0.22 4.99 0.24
N LEU A 101 -0.99 4.85 0.76
CA LEU A 101 -1.33 4.61 2.16
C LEU A 101 -2.06 3.26 2.32
N PRO A 102 -1.43 2.12 1.99
CA PRO A 102 -2.10 0.83 2.11
C PRO A 102 -2.39 0.53 3.59
N PRO A 103 -3.57 -0.04 3.91
CA PRO A 103 -3.74 -0.68 5.21
C PRO A 103 -2.72 -1.82 5.34
N PHE A 104 -2.29 -2.09 6.56
CA PHE A 104 -1.30 -3.12 6.84
C PHE A 104 -1.68 -3.93 8.06
N THR A 105 -1.20 -5.17 8.11
CA THR A 105 -1.35 -6.04 9.27
C THR A 105 -0.03 -6.24 9.96
N VAL A 106 -0.08 -6.39 11.27
CA VAL A 106 1.06 -6.81 12.09
C VAL A 106 0.65 -8.08 12.84
N GLU A 107 1.49 -9.10 12.74
CA GLU A 107 1.40 -10.30 13.54
C GLU A 107 2.65 -10.48 14.39
N ILE A 108 2.47 -10.70 15.69
CA ILE A 108 3.54 -10.98 16.64
C ILE A 108 3.30 -12.40 17.16
N THR A 109 4.07 -13.36 16.66
CA THR A 109 3.92 -14.77 16.99
C THR A 109 4.81 -15.15 18.16
N LYS A 110 4.24 -15.83 19.16
CA LYS A 110 4.94 -16.40 20.30
C LYS A 110 4.35 -17.76 20.68
N GLY A 111 5.16 -18.81 20.60
CA GLY A 111 4.68 -20.17 20.88
C GLY A 111 3.67 -20.62 19.83
N ASP A 112 2.48 -21.02 20.28
CA ASP A 112 1.37 -21.50 19.44
C ASP A 112 0.29 -20.45 19.16
N GLN A 113 0.55 -19.19 19.51
CA GLN A 113 -0.36 -18.07 19.31
C GLN A 113 0.33 -16.89 18.61
N ARG A 114 -0.48 -16.04 17.99
CA ARG A 114 -0.09 -14.75 17.45
C ARG A 114 -1.06 -13.66 17.88
N LEU A 115 -0.52 -12.52 18.24
CA LEU A 115 -1.27 -11.29 18.44
C LEU A 115 -1.30 -10.53 17.12
N CYS A 116 -2.50 -10.24 16.62
CA CYS A 116 -2.72 -9.68 15.29
C CYS A 116 -3.37 -8.30 15.40
N PHE A 117 -2.98 -7.41 14.51
CA PHE A 117 -3.50 -6.06 14.37
C PHE A 117 -3.80 -5.79 12.90
N HIS A 118 -4.95 -5.17 12.61
CA HIS A 118 -5.24 -4.49 11.35
C HIS A 118 -5.09 -2.99 11.58
N LEU A 119 -4.23 -2.33 10.79
CA LEU A 119 -3.86 -0.94 10.96
C LEU A 119 -4.07 -0.15 9.68
N GLU A 120 -4.43 1.11 9.86
CA GLU A 120 -4.52 2.11 8.80
C GLU A 120 -3.44 3.17 9.00
N LEU A 121 -2.74 3.53 7.93
CA LEU A 121 -1.80 4.65 7.93
C LEU A 121 -2.58 5.96 7.95
N VAL A 122 -2.14 6.89 8.78
CA VAL A 122 -2.76 8.21 8.92
C VAL A 122 -1.70 9.30 8.83
N PRO A 123 -1.93 10.38 8.07
CA PRO A 123 -1.11 11.58 8.14
C PRO A 123 -1.15 12.17 9.55
N VAL A 124 -0.04 12.75 10.00
CA VAL A 124 0.02 13.49 11.26
C VAL A 124 -0.39 14.95 11.00
N ASP A 125 -1.38 15.42 11.76
CA ASP A 125 -1.87 16.80 11.66
C ASP A 125 -0.72 17.80 11.84
N ASP A 126 -0.70 18.84 11.01
CA ASP A 126 0.31 19.91 10.98
C ASP A 126 1.77 19.45 10.74
N GLN A 127 2.00 18.19 10.39
CA GLN A 127 3.32 17.65 10.05
C GLN A 127 3.32 16.96 8.68
N PRO A 128 3.57 17.72 7.59
CA PRO A 128 3.67 17.16 6.25
C PRO A 128 4.73 16.04 6.19
N GLU A 129 4.43 14.97 5.47
CA GLU A 129 5.30 13.79 5.29
C GLU A 129 5.57 12.96 6.56
N GLU A 130 4.90 13.25 7.68
CA GLU A 130 4.89 12.40 8.85
C GLU A 130 3.61 11.59 8.90
N TYR A 131 3.76 10.32 9.28
CA TYR A 131 2.69 9.33 9.29
C TYR A 131 2.72 8.55 10.58
N ASP A 132 1.55 8.21 11.05
CA ASP A 132 1.33 7.29 12.16
C ASP A 132 0.37 6.18 11.71
N PHE A 133 -0.05 5.33 12.63
CA PHE A 133 -1.08 4.34 12.40
C PHE A 133 -2.24 4.46 13.37
N ARG A 134 -3.41 4.00 12.92
CA ARG A 134 -4.56 3.74 13.76
C ARG A 134 -4.86 2.25 13.74
N VAL A 135 -5.08 1.66 14.91
CA VAL A 135 -5.52 0.26 15.02
C VAL A 135 -7.02 0.20 14.79
N GLU A 136 -7.45 -0.42 13.69
CA GLU A 136 -8.87 -0.64 13.40
C GLU A 136 -9.41 -1.86 14.14
N GLU A 137 -8.62 -2.93 14.20
CA GLU A 137 -9.00 -4.21 14.81
C GLU A 137 -7.79 -4.94 15.40
N PHE A 138 -7.99 -5.67 16.49
CA PHE A 138 -6.98 -6.51 17.12
C PHE A 138 -7.57 -7.79 17.70
N TYR A 139 -6.78 -8.87 17.73
CA TYR A 139 -7.19 -10.18 18.22
C TYR A 139 -6.00 -11.11 18.48
N VAL A 140 -6.26 -12.23 19.16
CA VAL A 140 -5.30 -13.32 19.32
C VAL A 140 -5.78 -14.53 18.53
N ALA A 141 -4.93 -15.05 17.66
CA ALA A 141 -5.20 -16.23 16.85
C ALA A 141 -4.15 -17.33 17.12
N PRO A 142 -4.43 -18.59 16.75
CA PRO A 142 -3.40 -19.62 16.67
C PRO A 142 -2.26 -19.18 15.73
N SER A 143 -1.02 -19.57 16.05
CA SER A 143 0.13 -19.34 15.18
C SER A 143 -0.10 -20.00 13.81
N ALA A 144 0.36 -19.36 12.73
CA ALA A 144 0.33 -19.95 11.41
C ALA A 144 1.06 -21.31 11.38
N LYS A 145 0.44 -22.34 10.80
CA LYS A 145 1.02 -23.70 10.68
C LYS A 145 1.15 -24.09 9.22
N ASN A 146 2.33 -24.57 8.84
CA ASN A 146 2.63 -25.02 7.47
C ASN A 146 2.32 -23.95 6.39
N GLY A 147 2.50 -22.67 6.72
CA GLY A 147 2.18 -21.55 5.83
C GLY A 147 0.68 -21.23 5.69
N ASN A 148 -0.19 -21.88 6.48
CA ASN A 148 -1.58 -21.46 6.60
C ASN A 148 -1.70 -20.32 7.62
N GLU A 149 -2.06 -19.15 7.11
CA GLU A 149 -2.26 -17.91 7.88
C GLU A 149 -3.74 -17.57 8.06
N ASP A 150 -4.65 -18.45 7.64
CA ASP A 150 -6.09 -18.25 7.82
C ASP A 150 -6.43 -18.15 9.31
N VAL A 151 -7.26 -17.17 9.65
CA VAL A 151 -7.81 -17.00 10.99
C VAL A 151 -9.16 -17.70 11.05
N PRO A 152 -9.39 -18.65 11.98
CA PRO A 152 -10.69 -19.28 12.16
C PRO A 152 -11.79 -18.24 12.45
N SER A 153 -12.96 -18.40 11.85
CA SER A 153 -14.07 -17.43 11.95
C SER A 153 -14.62 -17.23 13.37
N GLU A 154 -14.37 -18.19 14.27
CA GLU A 154 -14.75 -18.14 15.68
C GLU A 154 -13.77 -17.35 16.55
N VAL A 155 -12.62 -16.94 16.03
CA VAL A 155 -11.68 -16.08 16.75
C VAL A 155 -12.36 -14.74 17.01
N TYR A 156 -12.48 -14.38 18.28
CA TYR A 156 -13.01 -13.08 18.68
C TYR A 156 -12.02 -11.98 18.32
N ALA A 157 -12.51 -10.96 17.63
CA ALA A 157 -11.79 -9.74 17.35
C ALA A 157 -12.57 -8.52 17.83
N SER A 158 -11.84 -7.47 18.19
CA SER A 158 -12.41 -6.25 18.72
C SER A 158 -11.90 -5.05 17.94
N SER A 159 -12.76 -4.04 17.78
CA SER A 159 -12.33 -2.78 17.21
C SER A 159 -11.38 -2.05 18.16
N GLY A 160 -10.32 -1.46 17.61
CA GLY A 160 -9.41 -0.61 18.38
C GLY A 160 -10.08 0.62 18.99
N LYS A 161 -11.26 1.02 18.50
CA LYS A 161 -12.02 2.21 18.97
C LYS A 161 -12.57 2.09 20.40
N TYR A 162 -12.72 0.88 20.91
CA TYR A 162 -13.34 0.64 22.23
C TYR A 162 -12.33 0.31 23.34
N ILE A 163 -11.03 0.35 23.03
CA ILE A 163 -10.01 0.02 24.00
C ILE A 163 -9.88 1.13 25.06
N ASP A 164 -9.57 0.74 26.30
CA ASP A 164 -9.29 1.67 27.38
C ASP A 164 -8.05 2.54 27.07
N PRO A 165 -8.02 3.84 27.45
CA PRO A 165 -6.89 4.72 27.13
C PRO A 165 -5.53 4.27 27.67
N ASP A 166 -5.46 3.67 28.87
CA ASP A 166 -4.19 3.19 29.41
C ASP A 166 -3.71 1.98 28.59
N LEU A 167 -4.65 1.09 28.21
CA LEU A 167 -4.32 -0.05 27.37
C LEU A 167 -3.97 0.37 25.94
N HIS A 168 -4.56 1.45 25.41
CA HIS A 168 -4.18 2.05 24.14
C HIS A 168 -2.70 2.44 24.13
N ASP A 169 -2.26 3.25 25.11
CA ASP A 169 -0.85 3.67 25.24
C ASP A 169 0.09 2.47 25.35
N LEU A 170 -0.24 1.51 26.22
CA LEU A 170 0.65 0.38 26.46
C LEU A 170 0.70 -0.60 25.29
N LEU A 171 -0.43 -0.96 24.70
CA LEU A 171 -0.53 -2.03 23.70
C LEU A 171 -0.38 -1.55 22.26
N PHE A 172 -1.03 -0.44 21.91
CA PHE A 172 -1.04 0.05 20.53
C PHE A 172 0.12 0.98 20.24
N VAL A 173 0.67 1.65 21.25
CA VAL A 173 1.84 2.52 21.06
C VAL A 173 3.09 1.79 21.52
N ARG A 174 3.32 1.72 22.83
CA ARG A 174 4.62 1.33 23.38
C ARG A 174 5.02 -0.11 23.05
N TYR A 175 4.09 -1.06 23.10
CA TYR A 175 4.38 -2.45 22.77
C TYR A 175 4.74 -2.66 21.28
N LEU A 176 4.14 -1.89 20.36
CA LEU A 176 4.49 -1.93 18.94
C LEU A 176 5.81 -1.19 18.67
N GLU A 177 6.04 -0.04 19.31
CA GLU A 177 7.28 0.73 19.20
C GLU A 177 8.51 -0.06 19.69
N GLU A 178 8.39 -0.79 20.80
CA GLU A 178 9.45 -1.69 21.30
C GLU A 178 9.88 -2.74 20.27
N ARG A 179 9.00 -3.05 19.30
CA ARG A 179 9.26 -3.99 18.19
C ARG A 179 9.75 -3.29 16.91
N GLY A 180 9.87 -1.97 16.94
CA GLY A 180 10.32 -1.13 15.82
C GLY A 180 9.21 -0.78 14.84
N LEU A 181 7.97 -0.73 15.31
CA LEU A 181 6.80 -0.26 14.57
C LEU A 181 6.42 1.12 15.13
N ASP A 182 7.23 2.13 14.81
CA ASP A 182 7.10 3.52 15.26
C ASP A 182 6.77 4.47 14.09
N ALA A 183 6.67 5.77 14.35
CA ALA A 183 6.43 6.77 13.30
C ALA A 183 7.47 6.73 12.16
N ARG A 184 8.74 6.38 12.48
CA ARG A 184 9.78 6.23 11.45
C ARG A 184 9.52 5.01 10.57
N PHE A 185 9.04 3.91 11.15
CA PHE A 185 8.57 2.76 10.40
C PHE A 185 7.42 3.15 9.47
N CYS A 186 6.41 3.89 9.94
CA CYS A 186 5.29 4.36 9.12
C CYS A 186 5.77 5.23 7.95
N LYS A 187 6.63 6.20 8.20
CA LYS A 187 7.24 7.03 7.14
C LYS A 187 7.98 6.19 6.09
N THR A 188 8.72 5.18 6.55
CA THR A 188 9.43 4.25 5.66
C THR A 188 8.45 3.38 4.87
N LEU A 189 7.35 2.94 5.49
CA LEU A 189 6.32 2.13 4.85
C LEU A 189 5.63 2.92 3.75
N VAL A 190 5.20 4.16 4.01
CA VAL A 190 4.60 5.03 2.98
C VAL A 190 5.55 5.25 1.81
N ALA A 191 6.80 5.63 2.08
CA ALA A 191 7.78 5.83 1.01
C ALA A 191 8.04 4.56 0.20
N TYR A 192 8.11 3.39 0.85
CA TYR A 192 8.25 2.10 0.16
C TYR A 192 7.00 1.75 -0.65
N ALA A 193 5.81 1.89 -0.08
CA ALA A 193 4.55 1.57 -0.72
C ALA A 193 4.33 2.43 -1.96
N THR A 194 4.59 3.74 -1.87
CA THR A 194 4.50 4.66 -3.00
C THR A 194 5.43 4.24 -4.13
N HIS A 195 6.68 3.91 -3.81
CA HIS A 195 7.64 3.43 -4.80
C HIS A 195 7.20 2.10 -5.44
N TYR A 196 6.75 1.15 -4.60
CA TYR A 196 6.37 -0.17 -5.04
C TYR A 196 5.09 -0.15 -5.88
N GLU A 197 4.07 0.60 -5.46
CA GLU A 197 2.82 0.82 -6.21
C GLU A 197 3.11 1.36 -7.61
N HIS A 198 3.92 2.42 -7.71
CA HIS A 198 4.32 3.01 -8.98
C HIS A 198 5.00 1.97 -9.89
N SER A 199 5.87 1.14 -9.32
CA SER A 199 6.52 0.05 -10.06
C SER A 199 5.52 -0.99 -10.58
N GLN A 200 4.48 -1.31 -9.79
CA GLN A 200 3.40 -2.21 -10.20
C GLN A 200 2.53 -1.57 -11.28
N TYR A 201 2.23 -0.27 -11.20
CA TYR A 201 1.48 0.46 -12.22
C TYR A 201 2.20 0.46 -13.57
N VAL A 202 3.48 0.82 -13.61
CA VAL A 202 4.29 0.74 -14.84
C VAL A 202 4.33 -0.70 -15.37
N GLY A 203 4.47 -1.68 -14.49
CA GLY A 203 4.41 -3.11 -14.85
C GLY A 203 3.06 -3.52 -15.43
N LEU A 204 1.96 -2.98 -14.93
CA LEU A 204 0.61 -3.21 -15.44
C LEU A 204 0.45 -2.61 -16.84
N LEU A 205 0.89 -1.37 -17.07
CA LEU A 205 0.84 -0.73 -18.38
C LEU A 205 1.60 -1.55 -19.44
N ASP A 206 2.77 -2.08 -19.08
CA ASP A 206 3.54 -2.97 -19.97
C ASP A 206 2.84 -4.32 -20.21
N LYS A 207 2.22 -4.92 -19.17
CA LYS A 207 1.37 -6.12 -19.32
C LYS A 207 0.19 -5.86 -20.27
N ILE A 208 -0.49 -4.72 -20.15
CA ILE A 208 -1.59 -4.31 -21.05
C ILE A 208 -1.06 -4.15 -22.48
N LYS A 209 0.06 -3.43 -22.67
CA LYS A 209 0.69 -3.24 -23.97
C LYS A 209 1.04 -4.58 -24.65
N LYS A 210 1.59 -5.54 -23.89
CA LYS A 210 1.88 -6.89 -24.40
C LYS A 210 0.61 -7.61 -24.79
N PHE A 211 -0.42 -7.57 -23.94
CA PHE A 211 -1.71 -8.22 -24.19
C PHE A 211 -2.38 -7.72 -25.49
N ILE A 212 -2.40 -6.41 -25.73
CA ILE A 212 -3.01 -5.84 -26.95
C ILE A 212 -2.19 -6.08 -28.22
N SER A 213 -0.94 -6.51 -28.08
CA SER A 213 -0.02 -6.75 -29.20
C SER A 213 0.05 -8.22 -29.60
N MET A 214 -0.65 -9.11 -28.87
CA MET A 214 -0.85 -10.52 -29.22
C MET A 214 -1.91 -10.66 -30.31
#